data_AF-A0A3D3EVA5-F1
#
_entry.id   AF-A0A3D3EVA5-F1
#
_cell.length_a   1.000
_cell.length_b   1.000
_cell.length_c   1.000
_cell.angle_alpha   90.00
_cell.angle_beta   90.00
_cell.angle_gamma   90.00
#
_symmetry.space_group_name_H-M   'P 1'
#
loop_
_entity.id
_entity.type
_entity.pdbx_description
1 polymer ?
#
loop_
_entity_poly.entity_id
_entity_poly.type
_entity_poly.pdbx_seq_one_letter_code
_entity_poly.pdbx_strand_id
1 'polypeptide(L)'
;MPVRRSAMNSDIIVSFLKKNPQYKGIYEQLETAVYEPQTAAWFKARPELKGYLEKAMRDQSSPREALDGAAKKFAELIEEESR
;
A
#
# COMPACT_ATOMS: atom_id res chain seq x y z
N MET A 1 2.13 -13.29 -9.75
CA MET A 1 2.02 -14.07 -8.49
C MET A 1 0.62 -14.65 -8.39
N PRO A 2 0.44 -15.85 -7.81
CA PRO A 2 -0.88 -16.40 -7.52
C PRO A 2 -1.71 -15.40 -6.74
N VAL A 3 -2.88 -15.06 -7.26
CA VAL A 3 -3.75 -14.01 -6.70
C VAL A 3 -4.75 -14.59 -5.68
N ARG A 4 -4.79 -15.92 -5.53
CA ARG A 4 -5.73 -16.63 -4.65
C ARG A 4 -4.97 -17.47 -3.62
N ARG A 5 -5.40 -17.38 -2.36
CA ARG A 5 -4.83 -18.15 -1.24
C ARG A 5 -4.82 -19.66 -1.49
N SER A 6 -5.85 -20.20 -2.16
CA SER A 6 -5.92 -21.63 -2.47
C SER A 6 -4.76 -22.13 -3.34
N ALA A 7 -4.16 -21.26 -4.18
CA ALA A 7 -3.02 -21.62 -5.00
C ALA A 7 -1.71 -21.78 -4.19
N MET A 8 -1.66 -21.26 -2.96
CA MET A 8 -0.51 -21.39 -2.05
C MET A 8 -0.25 -22.83 -1.61
N ASN A 9 -1.31 -23.63 -1.54
CA ASN A 9 -1.23 -25.04 -1.15
C ASN A 9 -0.91 -25.97 -2.32
N SER A 10 -0.72 -25.43 -3.53
CA SER A 10 -0.36 -26.25 -4.69
C SER A 10 1.09 -26.73 -4.59
N ASP A 11 1.34 -27.96 -5.06
CA ASP A 11 2.68 -28.55 -5.06
C ASP A 11 3.70 -27.71 -5.84
N ILE A 12 3.23 -26.97 -6.85
CA ILE A 12 4.04 -26.06 -7.66
C ILE A 12 4.59 -24.92 -6.79
N ILE A 13 3.74 -24.27 -6.01
CA ILE A 13 4.14 -23.12 -5.17
C ILE A 13 5.00 -23.59 -3.99
N VAL A 14 4.64 -24.70 -3.35
CA VAL A 14 5.45 -25.29 -2.27
C VAL A 14 6.84 -25.65 -2.79
N SER A 15 6.94 -26.27 -3.96
CA SER A 15 8.23 -26.63 -4.58
C SER A 15 9.03 -25.40 -5.00
N PHE A 16 8.36 -24.35 -5.52
CA PHE A 16 8.99 -23.09 -5.87
C PHE A 16 9.59 -22.38 -4.65
N LEU A 17 8.85 -22.32 -3.54
CA LEU A 17 9.28 -21.68 -2.30
C LEU A 17 10.43 -22.42 -1.61
N LYS A 18 10.46 -23.75 -1.72
CA LYS A 18 11.61 -24.55 -1.25
C LYS A 18 12.89 -24.21 -2.02
N LYS A 19 12.79 -23.99 -3.34
CA LYS A 19 13.93 -23.61 -4.19
C LYS A 19 14.30 -22.13 -4.06
N ASN A 20 13.35 -21.28 -3.72
CA ASN A 20 13.51 -19.83 -3.68
C ASN A 20 12.93 -19.24 -2.38
N PRO A 21 13.58 -19.47 -1.22
CA PRO A 21 13.06 -19.06 0.09
C PRO A 21 12.89 -17.55 0.24
N GLN A 22 13.61 -16.73 -0.55
CA GLN A 22 13.50 -15.27 -0.54
C GLN A 22 12.10 -14.76 -0.91
N TYR A 23 11.30 -15.55 -1.63
CA TYR A 23 9.94 -15.16 -1.98
C TYR A 23 8.93 -15.45 -0.85
N LYS A 24 9.29 -16.23 0.18
CA LYS A 24 8.37 -16.62 1.26
C LYS A 24 7.70 -15.42 1.92
N GLY A 25 8.46 -14.38 2.26
CA GLY A 25 7.92 -13.17 2.88
C GLY A 25 6.91 -12.43 2.01
N ILE A 26 7.10 -12.44 0.68
CA ILE A 26 6.15 -11.82 -0.26
C ILE A 26 4.81 -12.56 -0.25
N TYR A 27 4.85 -13.90 -0.14
CA TYR A 27 3.63 -14.70 -0.07
C TYR A 27 2.94 -14.61 1.29
N GLU A 28 3.68 -14.48 2.38
CA GLU A 28 3.13 -14.23 3.72
C GLU A 28 2.36 -12.89 3.76
N GLN A 29 2.84 -11.86 3.05
CA GLN A 29 2.14 -10.59 2.95
C GLN A 29 0.75 -10.71 2.30
N LEU A 30 0.51 -11.71 1.45
CA LEU A 30 -0.80 -11.90 0.80
C LEU A 30 -1.91 -12.27 1.81
N GLU A 31 -1.58 -12.80 2.99
CA GLU A 31 -2.57 -13.14 4.01
C GLU A 31 -3.17 -11.90 4.68
N THR A 32 -2.40 -10.81 4.77
CA THR A 32 -2.81 -9.55 5.42
C THR A 32 -2.94 -8.38 4.45
N ALA A 33 -2.62 -8.57 3.17
CA ALA A 33 -2.73 -7.53 2.16
C ALA A 33 -4.20 -7.11 1.98
N VAL A 34 -4.41 -5.80 1.92
CA VAL A 34 -5.69 -5.19 1.56
C VAL A 34 -5.59 -4.60 0.15
N TYR A 35 -6.69 -4.61 -0.58
CA TYR A 35 -6.75 -3.96 -1.88
C TYR A 35 -6.76 -2.44 -1.73
N GLU A 36 -6.01 -1.76 -2.59
CA GLU A 36 -6.11 -0.31 -2.70
C GLU A 36 -7.51 0.11 -3.20
N PRO A 37 -8.05 1.24 -2.70
CA PRO A 37 -9.28 1.83 -3.24
C PRO A 37 -9.14 2.10 -4.75
N GLN A 38 -10.15 1.71 -5.52
CA GLN A 38 -10.17 1.90 -6.98
C GLN A 38 -10.95 3.18 -7.35
N THR A 39 -10.67 4.29 -6.67
CA THR A 39 -11.30 5.59 -6.93
C THR A 39 -10.34 6.56 -7.58
N ALA A 40 -10.82 7.50 -8.39
CA ALA A 40 -9.96 8.48 -9.04
C ALA A 40 -9.29 9.41 -8.00
N ALA A 41 -10.02 9.73 -6.93
CA ALA A 41 -9.51 10.43 -5.76
C ALA A 41 -8.28 9.72 -5.16
N TRP A 42 -8.32 8.39 -4.97
CA TRP A 42 -7.18 7.63 -4.45
C TRP A 42 -5.96 7.73 -5.38
N PHE A 43 -6.16 7.59 -6.69
CA PHE A 43 -5.05 7.68 -7.65
C PHE A 43 -4.38 9.07 -7.68
N LYS A 44 -5.14 10.14 -7.42
CA LYS A 44 -4.62 11.51 -7.26
C LYS A 44 -3.98 11.74 -5.89
N ALA A 45 -4.50 11.09 -4.84
CA ALA A 45 -4.08 11.31 -3.46
C ALA A 45 -2.78 10.57 -3.12
N ARG A 46 -2.62 9.30 -3.53
CA ARG A 46 -1.46 8.47 -3.16
C ARG A 46 -0.08 9.07 -3.51
N PRO A 47 0.12 9.83 -4.62
CA PRO A 47 1.40 10.48 -4.88
C PRO A 47 1.70 11.62 -3.90
N GLU A 48 0.67 12.31 -3.39
CA GLU A 48 0.83 13.40 -2.41
C GLU A 48 1.38 12.90 -1.08
N LEU A 49 1.00 11.68 -0.67
CA LEU A 49 1.50 11.06 0.57
C LEU A 49 3.04 11.02 0.61
N LYS A 50 3.69 10.78 -0.54
CA LYS A 50 5.15 10.78 -0.63
C LYS A 50 5.75 12.10 -0.14
N GLY A 51 5.19 13.24 -0.54
CA GLY A 51 5.69 14.56 -0.16
C GLY A 51 5.57 14.82 1.34
N TYR A 52 4.47 14.36 1.97
CA TYR A 52 4.30 14.47 3.42
C TYR A 52 5.27 13.56 4.19
N LEU A 53 5.45 12.32 3.74
CA LEU A 53 6.41 11.40 4.35
C LEU A 53 7.86 11.90 4.23
N GLU A 54 8.24 12.45 3.07
CA GLU A 54 9.58 13.03 2.88
C GLU A 54 9.87 14.18 3.85
N LYS A 55 8.87 15.05 4.12
CA LYS A 55 9.00 16.13 5.11
C LYS A 55 9.22 15.58 6.52
N ALA A 56 8.47 14.54 6.90
CA ALA A 56 8.65 13.88 8.20
C ALA A 56 10.03 13.23 8.33
N MET A 57 10.51 12.54 7.29
CA MET A 57 11.81 11.87 7.29
C MET A 57 13.01 12.84 7.31
N ARG A 58 12.80 14.10 6.91
CA ARG A 58 13.83 15.15 6.88
C ARG A 58 13.73 16.10 8.07
N ASP A 59 12.96 15.74 9.10
CA ASP A 59 12.70 16.57 10.28
C ASP A 59 12.14 17.98 9.95
N GLN A 60 11.48 18.12 8.78
CA GLN A 60 10.83 19.37 8.35
C GLN A 60 9.42 19.53 8.91
N SER A 61 8.84 18.43 9.39
CA SER A 61 7.55 18.38 10.10
C SER A 61 7.56 17.17 11.02
N SER A 62 6.84 17.22 12.13
CA SER A 62 6.64 16.02 12.94
C SER A 62 5.84 14.96 12.16
N PRO A 63 5.95 13.67 12.51
CA PRO A 63 5.14 12.61 11.89
C PRO A 63 3.63 12.91 11.96
N ARG A 64 3.19 13.52 13.06
CA ARG A 64 1.78 13.90 13.24
C ARG A 64 1.36 14.98 12.24
N GLU A 65 2.11 16.07 12.14
CA GLU A 65 1.80 17.17 11.22
C GLU A 65 1.81 16.72 9.75
N ALA A 66 2.74 15.83 9.39
CA ALA A 66 2.80 15.26 8.04
C ALA A 66 1.55 14.44 7.72
N LEU A 67 1.13 13.55 8.62
CA LEU A 67 -0.06 12.71 8.42
C LEU A 67 -1.35 13.51 8.47
N ASP A 68 -1.45 14.50 9.36
CA ASP A 68 -2.60 15.41 9.44
C ASP A 68 -2.75 16.21 8.13
N GLY A 69 -1.62 16.70 7.57
CA GLY A 69 -1.60 17.38 6.28
C GLY A 69 -2.00 16.48 5.11
N ALA A 70 -1.48 15.25 5.08
CA ALA A 70 -1.86 14.26 4.07
C ALA A 70 -3.37 13.93 4.14
N ALA A 71 -3.90 13.68 5.34
CA ALA A 71 -5.31 13.40 5.56
C ALA A 71 -6.21 14.55 5.09
N LYS A 72 -5.84 15.80 5.38
CA LYS A 72 -6.56 16.97 4.88
C LYS A 72 -6.56 17.01 3.35
N LYS A 73 -5.41 16.81 2.71
CA LYS A 73 -5.32 16.82 1.24
C LYS A 73 -6.14 15.70 0.59
N PHE A 74 -6.19 14.54 1.23
CA PHE A 74 -6.98 13.40 0.76
C PHE A 74 -8.48 13.71 0.85
N ALA A 75 -8.93 14.34 1.94
CA ALA A 75 -10.32 14.76 2.09
C ALA A 75 -10.75 15.77 1.00
N GLU A 76 -9.90 16.75 0.68
CA GLU A 76 -10.13 17.70 -0.42
C GLU A 76 -10.33 16.99 -1.77
N LEU A 77 -9.46 16.03 -2.10
CA LEU A 77 -9.53 15.28 -3.37
C LEU A 77 -10.75 14.35 -3.46
N ILE A 78 -11.18 13.79 -2.33
CA ILE A 78 -12.40 12.97 -2.24
C ILE A 78 -13.64 13.85 -2.44
N GLU A 79 -13.64 15.05 -1.85
CA GLU A 79 -14.74 16.01 -2.02
C GLU A 79 -14.85 16.52 -3.46
N GLU A 80 -13.71 16.81 -4.11
CA GLU A 80 -13.65 17.20 -5.52
C GLU A 80 -14.21 16.13 -6.47
N GLU A 81 -14.07 14.84 -6.14
CA GLU A 81 -14.65 13.74 -6.93
C GLU A 81 -16.17 13.65 -6.77
N SER A 82 -16.71 14.13 -5.65
CA SER A 82 -18.14 14.05 -5.31
C SER A 82 -18.97 15.21 -5.87
N ARG A 83 -18.34 16.21 -6.48
CA ARG A 83 -18.97 17.40 -7.07
C ARG A 83 -19.09 17.28 -8.59
#